data_AF-A0A242CCJ4-F1
#
_entry.id   AF-A0A242CCJ4-F1
#
_cell.length_a   1.000
_cell.length_b   1.000
_cell.length_c   1.000
_cell.angle_alpha   90.00
_cell.angle_beta   90.00
_cell.angle_gamma   90.00
#
_symmetry.space_group_name_H-M   'P 1'
#
loop_
_entity.id
_entity.type
_entity.pdbx_description
1 polymer ?
#
loop_
_entity_poly.entity_id
_entity_poly.type
_entity_poly.pdbx_seq_one_letter_code
_entity_poly.pdbx_strand_id
1 'polypeptide(L)'
;MRDFKVYECEDCRTCPFRSQCTNAKSDRKRQLLVNNSWRYFKAECKKKLLEEQTGSIYKKRKSDVEPVFSHQKAQLAFHRSHLRGKQGAKTDIGLALMALNLRKLGKYMERKVRIIAKTSPILMCFIKIGLVFVLREDYCSPFVILIKLC
;
A
#
# COMPACT_ATOMS: atom_id res chain seq x y z
N MET A 1 12.38 35.33 -1.67
CA MET A 1 11.89 36.13 -0.52
C MET A 1 10.48 35.65 -0.20
N ARG A 2 10.16 35.33 1.07
CA ARG A 2 8.81 34.85 1.43
C ARG A 2 7.99 36.06 1.83
N ASP A 3 7.02 36.44 1.00
CA ASP A 3 6.11 37.54 1.29
C ASP A 3 4.88 37.01 2.03
N PHE A 4 4.60 37.54 3.21
CA PHE A 4 3.49 37.14 4.07
C PHE A 4 2.61 38.35 4.34
N LYS A 5 1.33 38.23 3.99
CA LYS A 5 0.32 39.21 4.41
C LYS A 5 -0.05 38.92 5.85
N VAL A 6 0.29 39.84 6.75
CA VAL A 6 -0.02 39.73 8.19
C VAL A 6 -1.38 40.39 8.42
N TYR A 7 -2.31 39.62 8.95
CA TYR A 7 -3.59 40.14 9.46
C TYR A 7 -3.53 40.12 10.97
N GLU A 8 -3.72 41.28 11.59
CA GLU A 8 -3.69 41.44 13.04
C GLU A 8 -5.09 41.73 13.56
N CYS A 9 -5.41 41.15 14.71
CA CYS A 9 -6.62 41.51 15.44
C CYS A 9 -6.44 42.83 16.19
N GLU A 10 -7.55 43.49 16.51
CA GLU A 10 -7.54 44.72 17.32
C GLU A 10 -6.96 44.48 18.73
N ASP A 11 -6.53 45.56 19.39
CA ASP A 11 -5.99 45.48 20.76
C ASP A 11 -7.10 45.13 21.75
N CYS A 12 -7.26 43.83 22.03
CA CYS A 12 -8.21 43.33 23.01
C CYS A 12 -7.60 43.16 24.42
N ARG A 13 -6.60 43.97 24.78
CA ARG A 13 -5.92 43.88 26.09
C ARG A 13 -6.86 44.17 27.26
N THR A 14 -7.79 45.09 27.07
CA THR A 14 -8.80 45.50 28.06
C THR A 14 -10.10 44.68 27.97
N CYS A 15 -10.15 43.65 27.12
CA CYS A 15 -11.37 42.87 26.93
C CYS A 15 -11.58 41.89 28.10
N PRO A 16 -12.72 41.96 28.82
CA PRO A 16 -13.00 41.08 29.97
C PRO A 16 -13.14 39.60 29.58
N PHE A 17 -13.44 39.29 28.32
CA PHE A 17 -13.59 37.93 27.81
C PHE A 17 -12.31 37.37 27.15
N ARG A 18 -11.17 38.06 27.24
CA ARG A 18 -9.92 37.66 26.57
C ARG A 18 -9.46 36.24 26.95
N SER A 19 -9.62 35.87 28.22
CA SER A 19 -9.24 34.55 28.75
C SER A 19 -10.05 33.39 28.13
N GLN A 20 -11.27 33.65 27.67
CA GLN A 20 -12.13 32.67 26.99
C GLN A 20 -11.95 32.69 25.47
N CYS A 21 -11.56 33.84 24.90
CA CYS A 21 -11.43 34.05 23.46
C CYS A 21 -10.08 33.54 22.89
N THR A 22 -8.98 33.58 23.67
CA THR A 22 -7.65 33.20 23.19
C THR A 22 -6.85 32.40 24.20
N ASN A 23 -6.15 31.35 23.73
CA ASN A 23 -5.20 30.56 24.54
C ASN A 23 -3.77 31.13 24.53
N ALA A 24 -3.57 32.34 24.02
CA ALA A 24 -2.24 32.92 23.86
C ALA A 24 -1.70 33.43 25.20
N LYS A 25 -0.53 32.94 25.61
CA LYS A 25 0.14 33.34 26.87
C LYS A 25 0.85 34.71 26.79
N SER A 26 0.99 35.27 25.59
CA SER A 26 1.65 36.56 25.38
C SER A 26 0.63 37.69 25.21
N ASP A 27 0.99 38.90 25.64
CA ASP A 27 0.19 40.12 25.44
C ASP A 27 0.26 40.66 24.00
N ARG A 28 0.61 39.79 23.04
CA ARG A 28 0.69 40.10 21.63
C ARG A 28 -0.70 39.92 21.00
N LYS A 29 -0.96 40.71 19.96
CA LYS A 29 -2.12 40.54 19.09
C LYS A 29 -2.06 39.17 18.43
N ARG A 30 -3.22 38.54 18.26
CA ARG A 30 -3.31 37.36 17.40
C ARG A 30 -3.04 37.79 15.97
N GLN A 31 -2.00 37.22 15.37
CA GLN A 31 -1.64 37.45 13.97
C GLN A 31 -1.93 36.20 13.15
N LEU A 32 -2.52 36.39 11.98
CA LEU A 32 -2.65 35.36 10.95
C LEU A 32 -1.71 35.72 9.80
N LEU A 33 -0.70 34.89 9.58
CA LEU A 33 0.22 35.05 8.45
C LEU A 33 -0.33 34.27 7.26
N VAL A 34 -0.69 34.99 6.19
CA VAL A 34 -1.20 34.39 4.95
C VAL A 34 -0.14 34.50 3.86
N ASN A 35 0.30 33.35 3.36
CA ASN A 35 1.19 33.30 2.20
C ASN A 35 0.36 33.17 0.91
N ASN A 36 0.27 34.26 0.15
CA ASN A 36 -0.51 34.30 -1.08
C ASN A 36 0.10 33.44 -2.20
N SER A 37 1.43 33.44 -2.33
CA SER A 37 2.12 32.59 -3.32
C SER A 37 1.86 31.11 -3.06
N TRP A 38 1.90 30.68 -1.80
CA TRP A 38 1.57 29.32 -1.44
C TRP A 38 0.11 28.97 -1.73
N ARG A 39 -0.83 29.90 -1.45
CA ARG A 39 -2.25 29.70 -1.81
C ARG A 39 -2.45 29.56 -3.32
N TYR A 40 -1.74 30.36 -4.11
CA TYR A 40 -1.75 30.26 -5.56
C TYR A 40 -1.30 28.88 -6.04
N PHE A 41 -0.10 28.43 -5.63
CA PHE A 41 0.40 27.10 -6.03
C PHE A 41 -0.48 25.97 -5.51
N LYS A 42 -1.04 26.08 -4.29
CA LYS A 42 -1.98 25.09 -3.76
C LYS A 42 -3.24 25.00 -4.61
N ALA A 43 -3.78 26.13 -5.07
CA ALA A 43 -4.93 26.16 -5.95
C ALA A 43 -4.61 25.55 -7.33
N GLU A 44 -3.44 25.86 -7.88
CA GLU A 44 -2.96 25.28 -9.14
C GLU A 44 -2.82 23.75 -9.03
N CYS A 45 -2.20 23.24 -7.96
CA CYS A 45 -2.11 21.81 -7.69
C CYS A 45 -3.50 21.17 -7.56
N LYS A 46 -4.44 21.82 -6.86
CA LYS A 46 -5.81 21.33 -6.73
C LYS A 46 -6.51 21.24 -8.09
N LYS A 47 -6.34 22.26 -8.95
CA LYS A 47 -6.89 22.25 -10.31
C LYS A 47 -6.35 21.04 -11.11
N LYS A 48 -5.03 20.83 -11.09
CA LYS A 48 -4.39 19.67 -11.76
C LYS A 48 -4.87 18.32 -11.18
N LEU A 49 -5.13 18.23 -9.89
CA LEU A 49 -5.64 16.99 -9.28
C LEU A 49 -7.10 16.69 -9.63
N LEU A 50 -7.90 17.72 -9.93
CA LEU A 50 -9.32 17.60 -10.30
C LEU A 50 -9.52 17.28 -11.79
N GLU A 51 -8.54 17.62 -12.63
CA GLU A 51 -8.53 17.26 -14.05
C GLU A 51 -8.54 15.73 -14.21
N GLU A 52 -9.37 15.21 -15.13
CA GLU A 52 -9.61 13.77 -15.26
C GLU A 52 -8.33 12.98 -15.61
N GLN A 53 -7.56 13.45 -16.59
CA GLN A 53 -6.33 12.79 -17.04
C GLN A 53 -5.30 12.76 -15.92
N THR A 54 -4.96 13.93 -15.37
CA THR A 54 -3.94 14.09 -14.32
C THR A 54 -4.37 13.42 -13.01
N GLY A 55 -5.65 13.52 -12.66
CA GLY A 55 -6.24 12.86 -11.49
C GLY A 55 -6.21 11.34 -11.59
N SER A 56 -6.44 10.76 -12.79
CA SER A 56 -6.32 9.31 -13.00
C SER A 56 -4.89 8.80 -12.79
N ILE A 57 -3.89 9.53 -13.29
CA ILE A 57 -2.46 9.23 -13.09
C ILE A 57 -2.10 9.32 -11.62
N TYR A 58 -2.59 10.34 -10.92
CA TYR A 58 -2.37 10.51 -9.49
C TYR A 58 -2.94 9.34 -8.68
N LYS A 59 -4.17 8.91 -8.99
CA LYS A 59 -4.80 7.73 -8.34
C LYS A 59 -3.96 6.47 -8.53
N LYS A 60 -3.43 6.22 -9.74
CA LYS A 60 -2.53 5.07 -10.00
C LYS A 60 -1.26 5.14 -9.15
N ARG A 61 -0.60 6.32 -9.10
CA ARG A 61 0.58 6.53 -8.24
C ARG A 61 0.28 6.28 -6.76
N LYS A 62 -0.92 6.65 -6.30
CA LYS A 62 -1.35 6.40 -4.93
C LYS A 62 -1.36 4.89 -4.61
N SER A 63 -1.88 4.08 -5.53
CA SER A 63 -1.94 2.62 -5.35
C SER A 63 -0.60 1.93 -5.57
N ASP A 64 0.21 2.39 -6.52
CA ASP A 64 1.43 1.68 -6.92
C ASP A 64 2.65 2.14 -6.13
N VAL A 65 2.82 3.45 -5.98
CA VAL A 65 4.06 4.07 -5.52
C VAL A 65 4.06 4.31 -4.00
N GLU A 66 2.94 4.79 -3.44
CA GLU A 66 2.87 5.05 -1.99
C GLU A 66 3.07 3.82 -1.11
N PRO A 67 2.57 2.61 -1.47
CA PRO A 67 2.84 1.42 -0.67
C PRO A 67 4.32 1.08 -0.65
N VAL A 68 5.04 1.23 -1.77
CA VAL A 68 6.49 0.96 -1.82
C VAL A 68 7.25 1.89 -0.87
N PHE A 69 6.93 3.18 -0.85
CA PHE A 69 7.58 4.12 0.07
C PHE A 69 7.19 3.90 1.54
N SER A 70 5.91 3.62 1.80
CA SER A 70 5.43 3.27 3.14
C SER A 70 6.16 2.04 3.66
N HIS A 71 6.34 1.07 2.77
CA HIS A 71 7.04 -0.16 3.04
C HIS A 71 8.53 0.05 3.35
N GLN A 72 9.22 0.87 2.56
CA GLN A 72 10.62 1.24 2.82
C GLN A 72 10.77 1.87 4.21
N LYS A 73 9.88 2.79 4.57
CA LYS A 73 9.90 3.45 5.87
C LYS A 73 9.60 2.48 7.01
N ALA A 74 8.54 1.69 6.89
CA ALA A 74 8.08 0.82 7.98
C ALA A 74 8.96 -0.42 8.17
N GLN A 75 9.47 -1.02 7.09
CA GLN A 75 10.14 -2.32 7.16
C GLN A 75 11.65 -2.26 6.99
N LEU A 76 12.18 -1.26 6.30
CA LEU A 76 13.63 -1.05 6.18
C LEU A 76 14.10 0.10 7.09
N ALA A 77 13.20 0.74 7.85
CA ALA A 77 13.48 1.95 8.64
C ALA A 77 14.19 3.04 7.81
N PHE A 78 13.93 3.06 6.49
CA PHE A 78 14.65 3.91 5.54
C PHE A 78 14.09 5.34 5.58
N HIS A 79 14.56 6.12 6.56
CA HIS A 79 14.17 7.52 6.73
C HIS A 79 15.18 8.50 6.12
N ARG A 80 16.44 8.08 5.96
CA ARG A 80 17.52 8.90 5.43
C ARG A 80 18.45 8.05 4.56
N SER A 81 19.01 8.65 3.53
CA SER A 81 20.16 8.08 2.82
C SER A 81 21.38 8.08 3.74
N HIS A 82 22.16 7.02 3.65
CA HIS A 82 23.43 6.87 4.35
C HIS A 82 24.56 7.56 3.57
N LEU A 83 24.52 7.47 2.25
CA LEU A 83 25.50 8.09 1.37
C LEU A 83 25.15 9.56 1.09
N ARG A 84 26.20 10.39 0.97
CA ARG A 84 26.06 11.82 0.66
C ARG A 84 26.07 12.08 -0.85
N GLY A 85 25.43 13.17 -1.23
CA GLY A 85 25.34 13.61 -2.62
C GLY A 85 24.27 12.89 -3.43
N LYS A 86 23.92 13.46 -4.59
CA LYS A 86 22.84 12.97 -5.47
C LYS A 86 23.08 11.52 -5.91
N GLN A 87 24.32 11.18 -6.23
CA GLN A 87 24.69 9.83 -6.68
C GLN A 87 24.58 8.82 -5.54
N GLY A 88 25.08 9.15 -4.35
CA GLY A 88 24.96 8.29 -3.16
C GLY A 88 23.51 7.98 -2.80
N ALA A 89 22.67 9.02 -2.74
CA ALA A 89 21.24 8.84 -2.48
C ALA A 89 20.55 7.95 -3.52
N LYS A 90 20.95 8.05 -4.80
CA LYS A 90 20.43 7.19 -5.88
C LYS A 90 20.82 5.73 -5.66
N THR A 91 22.06 5.46 -5.26
CA THR A 91 22.54 4.10 -4.96
C THR A 91 21.78 3.50 -3.77
N ASP A 92 21.62 4.26 -2.68
CA ASP A 92 20.91 3.78 -1.47
C ASP A 92 19.46 3.41 -1.78
N ILE A 93 18.74 4.29 -2.48
CA ILE A 93 17.35 4.04 -2.87
C ILE A 93 17.27 2.85 -3.83
N GLY A 94 18.22 2.73 -4.76
CA GLY A 94 18.32 1.59 -5.67
C GLY A 94 18.47 0.26 -4.92
N LEU A 95 19.38 0.20 -3.94
CA LEU A 95 19.58 -0.98 -3.10
C LEU A 95 18.33 -1.33 -2.29
N ALA A 96 17.69 -0.33 -1.67
CA ALA A 96 16.44 -0.54 -0.94
C ALA A 96 15.33 -1.13 -1.84
N LEU A 97 15.19 -0.59 -3.06
CA LEU A 97 14.22 -1.11 -4.04
C LEU A 97 14.55 -2.53 -4.51
N MET A 98 15.83 -2.84 -4.75
CA MET A 98 16.25 -4.21 -5.10
C MET A 98 15.90 -5.20 -4.01
N ALA A 99 16.19 -4.87 -2.74
CA ALA A 99 15.83 -5.71 -1.60
C ALA A 99 14.32 -5.97 -1.52
N LEU A 100 13.48 -4.97 -1.81
CA LEU A 100 12.03 -5.14 -1.85
C LEU A 100 11.57 -6.05 -2.99
N ASN A 101 12.17 -5.91 -4.17
CA ASN A 101 11.86 -6.76 -5.32
C ASN A 101 12.22 -8.22 -5.04
N LEU A 102 13.42 -8.49 -4.50
CA LEU A 102 13.86 -9.84 -4.13
C LEU A 102 12.92 -10.47 -3.11
N ARG A 103 12.46 -9.69 -2.13
CA ARG A 103 11.54 -10.19 -1.12
C ARG A 103 10.14 -10.46 -1.66
N LYS A 104 9.67 -9.64 -2.61
CA LYS A 104 8.41 -9.89 -3.33
C LYS A 104 8.51 -11.16 -4.17
N LEU A 105 9.67 -11.39 -4.81
CA LEU A 105 9.97 -12.61 -5.55
C LEU A 105 9.97 -13.84 -4.63
N GLY A 106 10.64 -13.77 -3.47
CA GLY A 106 10.62 -14.84 -2.47
C GLY A 106 9.18 -15.24 -2.07
N LYS A 107 8.35 -14.26 -1.71
CA LYS A 107 6.93 -14.49 -1.39
C LYS A 107 6.10 -15.03 -2.56
N TYR A 108 6.46 -14.70 -3.80
CA TYR A 108 5.82 -15.25 -4.99
C TYR A 108 6.19 -16.72 -5.16
N MET A 109 7.47 -17.06 -5.03
CA MET A 109 7.97 -18.43 -5.11
C MET A 109 7.37 -19.31 -4.01
N GLU A 110 7.32 -18.84 -2.76
CA GLU A 110 6.67 -19.56 -1.65
C GLU A 110 5.18 -19.86 -1.94
N ARG A 111 4.44 -18.89 -2.47
CA ARG A 111 3.03 -19.10 -2.86
C ARG A 111 2.90 -20.11 -3.99
N LYS A 112 3.76 -20.04 -5.00
CA LYS A 112 3.77 -20.98 -6.11
C LYS A 112 4.05 -22.41 -5.65
N VAL A 113 5.04 -22.60 -4.77
CA VAL A 113 5.33 -23.91 -4.14
C VAL A 113 4.13 -24.40 -3.33
N ARG A 114 3.49 -23.55 -2.53
CA ARG A 114 2.28 -23.93 -1.78
C ARG A 114 1.11 -24.33 -2.69
N ILE A 115 0.95 -23.67 -3.83
CA ILE A 115 -0.09 -24.03 -4.80
C ILE A 115 0.21 -25.43 -5.36
N ILE A 116 1.43 -25.64 -5.88
CA ILE A 116 1.86 -26.95 -6.43
C ILE A 116 1.71 -28.07 -5.39
N ALA A 117 2.17 -27.83 -4.16
CA ALA A 117 2.08 -28.78 -3.06
C ALA A 117 0.64 -29.03 -2.57
N LYS A 118 -0.32 -28.14 -2.87
CA LYS A 118 -1.75 -28.38 -2.63
C LYS A 118 -2.42 -29.08 -3.81
N THR A 119 -1.97 -28.81 -5.04
CA THR A 119 -2.49 -29.50 -6.23
C THR A 119 -2.07 -30.97 -6.24
N SER A 120 -0.87 -31.32 -5.75
CA SER A 120 -0.40 -32.72 -5.71
C SER A 120 -1.25 -33.67 -4.84
N PRO A 121 -1.67 -33.37 -3.60
CA PRO A 121 -2.55 -34.25 -2.83
C PRO A 121 -3.97 -34.29 -3.40
N ILE A 122 -4.48 -33.20 -3.98
CA ILE A 122 -5.80 -33.18 -4.62
C ILE A 122 -5.80 -34.09 -5.86
N LEU A 123 -4.80 -33.95 -6.73
CA LEU A 123 -4.63 -34.81 -7.92
C LEU A 123 -4.41 -36.27 -7.53
N MET A 124 -3.62 -36.54 -6.49
CA MET A 124 -3.41 -37.90 -5.95
C MET A 124 -4.69 -38.50 -5.35
N CYS A 125 -5.57 -37.70 -4.74
CA CYS A 125 -6.89 -38.15 -4.30
C CYS A 125 -7.79 -38.50 -5.50
N PHE A 126 -7.82 -37.70 -6.56
CA PHE A 126 -8.58 -38.03 -7.77
C PHE A 126 -8.07 -39.29 -8.47
N ILE A 127 -6.75 -39.47 -8.55
CA ILE A 127 -6.15 -40.70 -9.09
C ILE A 127 -6.52 -41.90 -8.20
N LYS A 128 -6.43 -41.78 -6.87
CA LYS A 128 -6.82 -42.87 -5.95
C LYS A 128 -8.31 -43.20 -6.05
N ILE A 129 -9.20 -42.21 -6.14
CA ILE A 129 -10.65 -42.43 -6.31
C ILE A 129 -10.93 -43.13 -7.64
N GLY A 130 -10.29 -42.68 -8.73
CA GLY A 130 -10.40 -43.34 -10.04
C GLY A 130 -9.84 -44.77 -10.03
N LEU A 131 -8.70 -45.01 -9.37
CA LEU A 131 -8.11 -46.35 -9.25
C LEU A 131 -8.95 -47.30 -8.37
N VAL A 132 -9.59 -46.79 -7.32
CA VAL A 132 -10.56 -47.54 -6.51
C VAL A 132 -11.82 -47.87 -7.32
N PHE A 133 -12.23 -47.01 -8.25
CA PHE A 133 -13.36 -47.27 -9.13
C PHE A 133 -13.02 -48.33 -10.20
N VAL A 134 -11.82 -48.27 -10.79
CA VAL A 134 -11.32 -49.27 -11.75
C VAL A 134 -11.13 -50.63 -11.07
N LEU A 135 -10.55 -50.67 -9.86
CA LEU A 135 -10.42 -51.90 -9.07
C LEU A 135 -11.75 -52.39 -8.47
N ARG A 136 -12.90 -51.75 -8.74
CA ARG A 136 -14.22 -52.25 -8.30
C ARG A 136 -14.98 -52.98 -9.42
N GLU A 137 -14.58 -52.82 -10.68
CA GLU A 137 -15.10 -53.60 -11.81
C GLU A 137 -14.49 -55.01 -11.86
N ASP A 138 -13.23 -55.18 -11.42
CA ASP A 138 -12.50 -56.46 -11.54
C ASP A 138 -12.70 -57.46 -10.37
N TYR A 139 -13.40 -57.08 -9.29
CA TYR A 139 -13.67 -57.96 -8.12
C TYR A 139 -15.14 -58.41 -8.02
N CYS A 140 -15.90 -58.40 -9.11
CA CYS A 140 -17.13 -59.21 -9.18
C CYS A 140 -16.74 -60.65 -9.54
N SER A 141 -16.58 -61.47 -8.49
CA SER A 141 -16.41 -62.93 -8.53
C SER A 141 -17.20 -63.61 -9.67
N PRO A 142 -16.63 -64.59 -10.39
CA PRO A 142 -17.31 -65.33 -11.47
C PRO A 142 -18.45 -66.26 -10.99
N PHE A 143 -19.03 -66.04 -9.81
CA PHE A 143 -19.95 -66.97 -9.14
C PHE A 143 -21.45 -66.71 -9.35
N VAL A 144 -21.85 -65.75 -10.21
CA VAL A 144 -23.28 -65.40 -10.41
C VAL A 144 -23.77 -65.65 -11.85
N ILE A 145 -23.05 -66.45 -12.64
CA ILE A 145 -23.55 -66.96 -13.94
C ILE A 145 -23.95 -68.44 -13.77
N LEU A 146 -24.94 -68.74 -12.93
CA LEU A 146 -25.61 -70.06 -12.92
C LEU A 146 -27.10 -70.02 -12.55
N ILE A 147 -27.78 -68.90 -12.74
CA ILE A 147 -29.26 -68.83 -12.67
C ILE A 147 -29.77 -67.94 -13.79
N LYS A 148 -29.60 -68.41 -15.03
CA LYS A 148 -30.34 -67.92 -16.22
C LYS A 148 -30.26 -68.91 -17.40
N LEU A 149 -30.26 -70.20 -17.07
CA LEU A 149 -30.53 -71.30 -17.99
C LEU A 149 -31.61 -72.18 -17.34
N CYS A 150 -32.78 -71.57 -17.15
CA CYS A 150 -34.08 -72.22 -17.14
C CYS A 150 -35.09 -71.21 -17.68
#